data_AF-A0A2W6D3U6-F1
#
_entry.id   AF-A0A2W6D3U6-F1
#
_cell.length_a   1.000
_cell.length_b   1.000
_cell.length_c   1.000
_cell.angle_alpha   90.00
_cell.angle_beta   90.00
_cell.angle_gamma   90.00
#
_symmetry.space_group_name_H-M   'P 1'
#
loop_
_entity.id
_entity.type
_entity.pdbx_description
1 polymer ?
#
loop_
_entity_poly.entity_id
_entity_poly.type
_entity_poly.pdbx_seq_one_letter_code
_entity_poly.pdbx_strand_id
1 'polypeptide(L)'
;LNLHKTFCIPHGGGGPGVGPIGVRVHLAPYLPNHPLQPAAGPATGAGAVAAAPWGSASILPITWAYIRMMGAEGLTAATGAAILSANYVAKRLSEHYPVLYAGGHGLVAHECILDLRAITRETGVTVDDVAKRLIDYGFHAPTMSFPVAGTLMVEPTESEDLAELDRFIVAMIAIKAEIDRVGAGQWPAGDNPLANAPHTAACLMGEWARPYSREVAAFPAGVNPAAKYWPPVRRIDGAFGDRNLVCSCPPVSEYA
;
A
#
# COMPACT_ATOMS: atom_id res chain seq x y z
N LEU A 1 -9.08 11.54 13.80
CA LEU A 1 -8.29 11.85 12.59
C LEU A 1 -7.02 11.02 12.62
N ASN A 2 -6.45 10.66 11.46
CA ASN A 2 -5.14 10.02 11.39
C ASN A 2 -4.13 11.04 10.83
N LEU A 3 -3.38 11.71 11.72
CA LEU A 3 -2.47 12.77 11.26
C LEU A 3 -1.32 12.23 10.40
N HIS A 4 -0.97 10.95 10.58
CA HIS A 4 0.03 10.21 9.82
C HIS A 4 -0.46 9.68 8.47
N LYS A 5 -1.68 10.04 8.08
CA LYS A 5 -2.23 9.80 6.75
C LYS A 5 -2.56 11.15 6.12
N THR A 6 -3.74 11.66 6.44
CA THR A 6 -4.33 12.88 5.86
C THR A 6 -3.53 14.15 6.11
N PHE A 7 -2.70 14.21 7.17
CA PHE A 7 -2.03 15.44 7.60
C PHE A 7 -0.51 15.30 7.72
N CYS A 8 0.06 14.48 6.83
CA CYS A 8 1.47 14.45 6.48
C CYS A 8 2.48 14.05 7.56
N ILE A 9 2.07 13.59 8.75
CA ILE A 9 3.04 12.95 9.65
C ILE A 9 3.59 11.70 8.92
N PRO A 10 4.92 11.50 8.86
CA PRO A 10 5.51 10.40 8.10
C PRO A 10 5.12 9.04 8.68
N HIS A 11 4.91 8.05 7.81
CA HIS A 11 4.51 6.69 8.18
C HIS A 11 5.57 5.91 8.97
N GLY A 12 6.86 6.23 8.79
CA GLY A 12 7.98 5.70 9.59
C GLY A 12 8.15 4.18 9.63
N GLY A 13 7.62 3.45 8.64
CA GLY A 13 7.67 1.98 8.61
C GLY A 13 6.71 1.28 9.58
N GLY A 14 5.70 1.99 10.09
CA GLY A 14 4.71 1.45 11.04
C GLY A 14 4.40 2.36 12.24
N GLY A 15 4.87 3.61 12.21
CA GLY A 15 4.73 4.59 13.29
C GLY A 15 5.90 5.59 13.26
N PRO A 16 5.77 6.77 13.87
CA PRO A 16 4.74 7.15 14.84
C PRO A 16 3.45 7.67 14.19
N GLY A 17 2.38 7.74 14.98
CA GLY A 17 1.11 8.34 14.56
C GLY A 17 0.45 9.10 15.71
N VAL A 18 -0.35 10.11 15.35
CA VAL A 18 -1.22 10.82 16.30
C VAL A 18 -2.67 10.69 15.83
N GLY A 19 -3.55 10.31 16.76
CA GLY A 19 -4.98 10.12 16.53
C GLY A 19 -5.86 11.09 17.32
N PRO A 20 -5.86 12.42 17.02
CA PRO A 20 -6.69 13.35 17.78
C PRO A 20 -8.17 13.13 17.46
N ILE A 21 -9.01 13.35 18.47
CA ILE A 21 -10.47 13.28 18.37
C ILE A 21 -11.05 14.70 18.40
N GLY A 22 -11.96 14.97 17.47
CA GLY A 22 -12.86 16.12 17.54
C GLY A 22 -14.22 15.63 17.99
N VAL A 23 -14.82 16.28 18.99
CA VAL A 23 -16.12 15.89 19.55
C VAL A 23 -17.11 17.05 19.50
N ARG A 24 -18.41 16.75 19.46
CA ARG A 24 -19.45 17.76 19.65
C ARG A 24 -19.45 18.26 21.10
N VAL A 25 -19.95 19.48 21.32
CA VAL A 25 -19.83 20.19 22.61
C VAL A 25 -20.34 19.38 23.82
N HIS A 26 -21.43 18.63 23.67
CA HIS A 26 -21.98 17.82 24.76
C HIS A 26 -21.07 16.66 25.19
N LEU A 27 -20.10 16.27 24.37
CA LEU A 27 -19.11 15.25 24.70
C LEU A 27 -17.82 15.83 25.29
N ALA A 28 -17.60 17.15 25.17
CA ALA A 28 -16.37 17.79 25.62
C ALA A 28 -16.05 17.54 27.11
N PRO A 29 -17.03 17.53 28.06
CA PRO A 29 -16.76 17.22 29.46
C PRO A 29 -16.22 15.80 29.73
N TYR A 30 -16.37 14.88 28.77
CA TYR A 30 -15.94 13.48 28.89
C TYR A 30 -14.62 13.19 28.18
N LEU A 31 -13.97 14.21 27.58
CA LEU A 31 -12.66 14.03 26.96
C LEU A 31 -11.63 13.54 27.98
N PRO A 32 -10.60 12.77 27.54
CA PRO A 32 -9.49 12.38 28.40
C PRO A 32 -8.82 13.57 29.07
N ASN A 33 -8.34 13.38 30.29
CA ASN A 33 -7.53 14.35 31.03
C ASN A 33 -6.19 13.75 31.47
N HIS A 34 -5.38 14.48 32.24
CA HIS A 34 -4.08 13.96 32.68
C HIS A 34 -3.74 14.34 34.13
N PRO A 35 -3.34 13.38 35.00
CA PRO A 35 -3.11 13.64 36.42
C PRO A 35 -1.92 14.56 36.70
N LEU A 36 -0.92 14.57 35.80
CA LEU A 36 0.28 15.43 35.93
C LEU A 36 0.17 16.76 35.18
N GLN A 37 -0.94 17.02 34.48
CA GLN A 37 -1.11 18.24 33.69
C GLN A 37 -2.57 18.71 33.75
N PRO A 38 -2.93 19.58 34.70
CA PRO A 38 -4.30 20.05 34.88
C PRO A 38 -4.93 20.75 33.67
N ALA A 39 -4.12 21.31 32.76
CA ALA A 39 -4.60 21.94 31.54
C ALA A 39 -4.95 20.93 30.42
N ALA A 40 -4.63 19.65 30.59
CA ALA A 40 -4.95 18.62 29.61
C ALA A 40 -6.35 18.06 29.91
N GLY A 41 -7.33 18.50 29.13
CA GLY A 41 -8.72 18.03 29.20
C GLY A 41 -9.52 18.62 30.38
N PRO A 42 -10.82 18.29 30.47
CA PRO A 42 -11.68 18.75 31.56
C PRO A 42 -11.39 18.02 32.87
N ALA A 43 -11.64 18.67 34.01
CA ALA A 43 -11.55 18.03 35.33
C ALA A 43 -12.50 16.82 35.48
N THR A 44 -13.61 16.81 34.75
CA THR A 44 -14.59 15.71 34.68
C THR A 44 -14.18 14.57 33.74
N GLY A 45 -13.02 14.67 33.08
CA GLY A 45 -12.55 13.70 32.10
C GLY A 45 -12.33 12.31 32.70
N ALA A 46 -12.44 11.29 31.85
CA ALA A 46 -12.40 9.87 32.23
C ALA A 46 -11.01 9.35 32.67
N GLY A 47 -9.98 10.20 32.70
CA GLY A 47 -8.60 9.81 32.96
C GLY A 47 -7.69 9.88 31.74
N ALA A 48 -6.43 9.52 31.96
CA ALA A 48 -5.38 9.53 30.93
C ALA A 48 -5.45 8.29 30.04
N VAL A 49 -5.42 8.51 28.72
CA VAL A 49 -5.36 7.44 27.68
C VAL A 49 -3.97 7.29 27.07
N ALA A 50 -3.04 8.18 27.43
CA ALA A 50 -1.65 8.18 27.00
C ALA A 50 -0.76 8.61 28.17
N ALA A 51 0.50 8.16 28.17
CA ALA A 51 1.45 8.46 29.24
C ALA A 51 1.86 9.95 29.31
N ALA A 52 1.74 10.68 28.19
CA ALA A 52 1.97 12.11 28.12
C ALA A 52 0.66 12.83 27.76
N PRO A 53 0.39 14.02 28.32
CA PRO A 53 -0.91 14.71 28.21
C PRO A 53 -1.36 15.01 26.78
N TRP A 54 -0.43 15.18 25.84
CA TRP A 54 -0.72 15.42 24.42
C TRP A 54 -0.05 14.38 23.50
N GLY A 55 0.26 13.20 24.04
CA GLY A 55 0.94 12.13 23.31
C GLY A 55 2.30 12.57 22.75
N SER A 56 2.57 12.20 21.50
CA SER A 56 3.77 12.58 20.76
C SER A 56 3.71 14.04 20.27
N ALA A 57 3.77 15.00 21.21
CA ALA A 57 3.58 16.42 20.91
C ALA A 57 4.62 17.00 19.92
N SER A 58 5.84 16.45 19.89
CA SER A 58 6.94 16.93 19.06
C SER A 58 6.70 16.81 17.55
N ILE A 59 5.76 15.94 17.12
CA ILE A 59 5.44 15.73 15.69
C ILE A 59 4.17 16.46 15.23
N LEU A 60 3.41 17.07 16.15
CA LEU A 60 2.26 17.92 15.81
C LEU A 60 2.60 19.13 14.92
N PRO A 61 3.81 19.76 15.01
CA PRO A 61 4.19 20.83 14.10
C PRO A 61 4.15 20.46 12.62
N ILE A 62 4.29 19.18 12.26
CA ILE A 62 4.22 18.72 10.86
C ILE A 62 2.82 18.99 10.29
N THR A 63 1.79 18.48 10.97
CA THR A 63 0.39 18.73 10.61
C THR A 63 0.03 20.20 10.66
N TRP A 64 0.49 20.92 11.69
CA TRP A 64 0.27 22.36 11.79
C TRP A 64 0.85 23.10 10.58
N ALA A 65 2.08 22.78 10.19
CA ALA A 65 2.75 23.41 9.05
C ALA A 65 2.02 23.11 7.75
N TYR A 66 1.62 21.85 7.50
CA TYR A 66 0.83 21.48 6.33
C TYR A 66 -0.46 22.30 6.22
N ILE A 67 -1.28 22.33 7.28
CA ILE A 67 -2.54 23.09 7.29
C ILE A 67 -2.29 24.59 7.04
N ARG A 68 -1.25 25.15 7.66
CA ARG A 68 -0.93 26.59 7.56
C ARG A 68 -0.39 26.99 6.20
N MET A 69 0.39 26.13 5.55
CA MET A 69 0.94 26.39 4.22
C MET A 69 -0.11 26.18 3.11
N MET A 70 -0.94 25.15 3.23
CA MET A 70 -1.98 24.84 2.24
C MET A 70 -3.13 25.85 2.27
N GLY A 71 -3.53 26.29 3.47
CA GLY A 71 -4.73 27.10 3.64
C GLY A 71 -6.01 26.36 3.21
N ALA A 72 -7.15 27.03 3.29
CA ALA A 72 -8.44 26.40 2.97
C ALA A 72 -8.55 25.98 1.49
N GLU A 73 -8.06 26.83 0.59
CA GLU A 73 -8.09 26.57 -0.85
C GLU A 73 -7.19 25.39 -1.23
N GLY A 74 -5.95 25.37 -0.73
CA GLY A 74 -5.01 24.27 -0.99
C GLY A 74 -5.51 22.94 -0.42
N LEU A 75 -6.07 22.92 0.81
CA LEU A 75 -6.66 21.71 1.38
C LEU A 75 -7.85 21.19 0.56
N THR A 76 -8.66 22.09 0.01
CA THR A 76 -9.78 21.74 -0.86
C THR A 76 -9.28 21.17 -2.19
N ALA A 77 -8.27 21.82 -2.79
CA ALA A 77 -7.65 21.36 -4.03
C ALA A 77 -6.98 19.99 -3.87
N ALA A 78 -6.24 19.77 -2.77
CA ALA A 78 -5.64 18.49 -2.42
C ALA A 78 -6.69 17.38 -2.36
N THR A 79 -7.80 17.61 -1.66
CA THR A 79 -8.91 16.64 -1.58
C THR A 79 -9.50 16.34 -2.97
N GLY A 80 -9.70 17.37 -3.80
CA GLY A 80 -10.20 17.21 -5.16
C GLY A 80 -9.26 16.40 -6.06
N ALA A 81 -7.95 16.67 -5.97
CA ALA A 81 -6.93 15.96 -6.71
C ALA A 81 -6.82 14.49 -6.28
N ALA A 82 -6.86 14.18 -4.98
CA ALA A 82 -6.85 12.80 -4.50
C ALA A 82 -8.03 11.97 -5.08
N ILE A 83 -9.24 12.54 -5.10
CA ILE A 83 -10.43 11.90 -5.69
C ILE A 83 -10.26 11.75 -7.21
N LEU A 84 -9.74 12.78 -7.90
CA LEU A 84 -9.50 12.75 -9.33
C LEU A 84 -8.50 11.64 -9.71
N SER A 85 -7.36 11.57 -9.01
CA SER A 85 -6.32 10.56 -9.23
C SER A 85 -6.87 9.14 -9.06
N ALA A 86 -7.64 8.89 -8.01
CA ALA A 86 -8.25 7.58 -7.78
C ALA A 86 -9.26 7.20 -8.87
N ASN A 87 -10.10 8.13 -9.31
CA ASN A 87 -11.04 7.89 -10.40
C ASN A 87 -10.33 7.69 -11.74
N TYR A 88 -9.22 8.39 -11.99
CA TYR A 88 -8.39 8.18 -13.17
C TYR A 88 -7.83 6.75 -13.21
N VAL A 89 -7.21 6.30 -12.12
CA VAL A 89 -6.69 4.92 -11.98
C VAL A 89 -7.81 3.90 -12.13
N ALA A 90 -8.91 4.06 -11.40
CA ALA A 90 -10.06 3.15 -11.46
C ALA A 90 -10.62 3.03 -12.87
N LYS A 91 -10.80 4.16 -13.58
CA LYS A 91 -11.33 4.16 -14.94
C LYS A 91 -10.40 3.44 -15.91
N ARG A 92 -9.11 3.72 -15.85
CA ARG A 92 -8.09 3.14 -16.74
C ARG A 92 -7.87 1.64 -16.51
N LEU A 93 -8.11 1.15 -15.29
CA LEU A 93 -7.96 -0.27 -14.96
C LEU A 93 -9.26 -1.07 -15.05
N SER A 94 -10.42 -0.44 -15.11
CA SER A 94 -11.74 -1.12 -15.01
C SER A 94 -12.00 -2.23 -16.04
N GLU A 95 -11.41 -2.15 -17.23
CA GLU A 95 -11.54 -3.19 -18.28
C GLU A 95 -10.64 -4.41 -18.02
N HIS A 96 -9.61 -4.24 -17.18
CA HIS A 96 -8.62 -5.27 -16.86
C HIS A 96 -8.88 -5.92 -15.50
N TYR A 97 -9.29 -5.09 -14.54
CA TYR A 97 -9.62 -5.45 -13.17
C TYR A 97 -10.93 -4.76 -12.78
N PRO A 98 -12.03 -5.51 -12.57
CA PRO A 98 -13.29 -4.92 -12.19
C PRO A 98 -13.18 -4.07 -10.93
N VAL A 99 -13.74 -2.86 -10.95
CA VAL A 99 -13.84 -2.00 -9.77
C VAL A 99 -15.00 -2.51 -8.91
N LEU A 100 -14.71 -3.00 -7.71
CA LEU A 100 -15.67 -3.74 -6.90
C LEU A 100 -16.84 -2.90 -6.39
N TYR A 101 -16.54 -1.66 -5.95
CA TYR A 101 -17.54 -0.73 -5.42
C TYR A 101 -17.37 0.65 -6.04
N ALA A 102 -18.50 1.27 -6.37
CA ALA A 102 -18.58 2.65 -6.84
C ALA A 102 -19.87 3.31 -6.31
N GLY A 103 -19.87 4.64 -6.24
CA GLY A 103 -21.05 5.42 -5.89
C GLY A 103 -22.13 5.41 -6.98
N GLY A 104 -23.24 6.11 -6.74
CA GLY A 104 -24.43 6.10 -7.62
C GLY A 104 -24.20 6.58 -9.06
N HIS A 105 -23.08 7.26 -9.34
CA HIS A 105 -22.68 7.71 -10.67
C HIS A 105 -21.45 6.96 -11.23
N GLY A 106 -21.10 5.81 -10.64
CA GLY A 106 -19.95 5.02 -11.07
C GLY A 106 -18.58 5.60 -10.72
N LEU A 107 -18.54 6.59 -9.80
CA LEU A 107 -17.30 7.22 -9.32
C LEU A 107 -16.90 6.63 -7.97
N VAL A 108 -15.59 6.57 -7.74
CA VAL A 108 -15.00 6.21 -6.44
C VAL A 108 -14.64 7.48 -5.65
N ALA A 109 -14.23 7.31 -4.39
CA ALA A 109 -13.72 8.40 -3.57
C ALA A 109 -12.20 8.62 -3.83
N HIS A 110 -11.38 8.63 -2.78
CA HIS A 110 -9.93 8.79 -2.85
C HIS A 110 -9.17 7.47 -3.04
N GLU A 111 -9.89 6.35 -3.10
CA GLU A 111 -9.35 5.01 -3.30
C GLU A 111 -10.34 4.14 -4.09
N CYS A 112 -9.85 3.06 -4.70
CA CYS A 112 -10.68 2.05 -5.38
C CYS A 112 -10.25 0.63 -5.04
N ILE A 113 -11.20 -0.32 -5.10
CA ILE A 113 -10.92 -1.74 -4.91
C ILE A 113 -10.99 -2.46 -6.26
N LEU A 114 -9.89 -3.11 -6.63
CA LEU A 114 -9.75 -3.96 -7.81
C LEU A 114 -10.05 -5.42 -7.42
N ASP A 115 -11.05 -6.02 -8.08
CA ASP A 115 -11.50 -7.38 -7.78
C ASP A 115 -10.74 -8.43 -8.60
N LEU A 116 -9.88 -9.20 -7.94
CA LEU A 116 -9.11 -10.28 -8.57
C LEU A 116 -9.76 -11.65 -8.35
N ARG A 117 -10.87 -11.77 -7.60
CA ARG A 117 -11.39 -13.07 -7.16
C ARG A 117 -11.83 -13.97 -8.32
N ALA A 118 -12.44 -13.40 -9.36
CA ALA A 118 -12.80 -14.16 -10.56
C ALA A 118 -11.56 -14.61 -11.33
N ILE A 119 -10.59 -13.71 -11.50
CA ILE A 119 -9.29 -13.99 -12.12
C ILE A 119 -8.58 -15.15 -11.40
N THR A 120 -8.56 -15.14 -10.07
CA THR A 120 -7.97 -16.21 -9.25
C THR A 120 -8.66 -17.55 -9.50
N ARG A 121 -10.00 -17.59 -9.55
CA ARG A 121 -10.74 -18.83 -9.81
C ARG A 121 -10.48 -19.39 -11.20
N GLU A 122 -10.33 -18.53 -12.20
CA GLU A 122 -10.19 -18.91 -13.60
C GLU A 122 -8.74 -19.30 -13.97
N THR A 123 -7.75 -18.62 -13.38
CA THR A 123 -6.34 -18.74 -13.78
C THR A 123 -5.45 -19.36 -12.72
N GLY A 124 -5.91 -19.42 -11.47
CA GLY A 124 -5.08 -19.78 -10.31
C GLY A 124 -4.12 -18.68 -9.84
N VAL A 125 -3.97 -17.57 -10.57
CA VAL A 125 -3.12 -16.45 -10.15
C VAL A 125 -3.77 -15.70 -9.01
N THR A 126 -3.05 -15.54 -7.90
CA THR A 126 -3.56 -14.93 -6.67
C THR A 126 -3.24 -13.44 -6.56
N VAL A 127 -3.88 -12.79 -5.58
CA VAL A 127 -3.54 -11.40 -5.20
C VAL A 127 -2.09 -11.26 -4.72
N ASP A 128 -1.55 -12.28 -4.05
CA ASP A 128 -0.16 -12.30 -3.60
C ASP A 128 0.80 -12.35 -4.80
N ASP A 129 0.46 -13.09 -5.85
CA ASP A 129 1.27 -13.14 -7.07
C ASP A 129 1.36 -11.78 -7.74
N VAL A 130 0.22 -11.08 -7.89
CA VAL A 130 0.18 -9.72 -8.45
C VAL A 130 0.98 -8.75 -7.57
N ALA A 131 0.81 -8.82 -6.26
CA ALA A 131 1.52 -7.98 -5.32
C ALA A 131 3.04 -8.20 -5.34
N LYS A 132 3.50 -9.45 -5.41
CA LYS A 132 4.93 -9.74 -5.53
C LYS A 132 5.46 -9.33 -6.90
N ARG A 133 4.66 -9.49 -7.96
CA ARG A 133 5.05 -9.11 -9.31
C ARG A 133 5.20 -7.61 -9.48
N LEU A 134 4.37 -6.80 -8.82
CA LEU A 134 4.53 -5.33 -8.80
C LEU A 134 5.91 -4.86 -8.31
N ILE A 135 6.57 -5.62 -7.43
CA ILE A 135 7.94 -5.32 -6.99
C ILE A 135 8.92 -5.36 -8.17
N ASP A 136 8.74 -6.30 -9.10
CA ASP A 136 9.58 -6.37 -10.31
C ASP A 136 9.34 -5.18 -11.25
N TYR A 137 8.14 -4.58 -11.20
CA TYR A 137 7.80 -3.33 -11.88
C TYR A 137 8.23 -2.07 -11.09
N GLY A 138 8.83 -2.23 -9.91
CA GLY A 138 9.33 -1.13 -9.08
C GLY A 138 8.29 -0.51 -8.16
N PHE A 139 7.17 -1.20 -7.89
CA PHE A 139 6.10 -0.71 -7.02
C PHE A 139 6.01 -1.51 -5.73
N HIS A 140 5.75 -0.81 -4.63
CA HIS A 140 5.16 -1.45 -3.45
C HIS A 140 3.70 -1.81 -3.77
N ALA A 141 3.25 -2.98 -3.32
CA ALA A 141 1.88 -3.40 -3.55
C ALA A 141 0.88 -2.47 -2.84
N PRO A 142 -0.31 -2.24 -3.41
CA PRO A 142 -1.44 -1.62 -2.71
C PRO A 142 -1.89 -2.45 -1.50
N THR A 143 -2.85 -1.95 -0.72
CA THR A 143 -3.42 -2.72 0.38
C THR A 143 -4.05 -4.02 -0.15
N MET A 144 -3.65 -5.15 0.44
CA MET A 144 -4.05 -6.48 -0.03
C MET A 144 -5.12 -7.09 0.86
N SER A 145 -6.10 -7.75 0.25
CA SER A 145 -7.10 -8.61 0.92
C SER A 145 -7.90 -7.96 2.06
N PHE A 146 -7.95 -6.62 2.09
CA PHE A 146 -8.76 -5.83 3.01
C PHE A 146 -9.31 -4.60 2.25
N PRO A 147 -10.59 -4.23 2.44
CA PRO A 147 -11.59 -4.85 3.32
C PRO A 147 -12.18 -6.17 2.79
N VAL A 148 -11.85 -6.56 1.56
CA VAL A 148 -12.36 -7.79 0.92
C VAL A 148 -11.20 -8.72 0.59
N ALA A 149 -11.26 -9.96 1.08
CA ALA A 149 -10.25 -10.97 0.80
C ALA A 149 -10.09 -11.24 -0.70
N GLY A 150 -8.86 -11.34 -1.19
CA GLY A 150 -8.56 -11.59 -2.61
C GLY A 150 -8.69 -10.37 -3.51
N THR A 151 -8.62 -9.16 -2.97
CA THR A 151 -8.70 -7.89 -3.72
C THR A 151 -7.50 -6.98 -3.44
N LEU A 152 -7.29 -5.97 -4.28
CA LEU A 152 -6.31 -4.90 -4.06
C LEU A 152 -7.04 -3.57 -3.89
N MET A 153 -6.72 -2.81 -2.84
CA MET A 153 -7.24 -1.46 -2.61
C MET A 153 -6.14 -0.43 -2.88
N VAL A 154 -6.41 0.48 -3.82
CA VAL A 154 -5.43 1.43 -4.38
C VAL A 154 -5.83 2.86 -4.00
N GLU A 155 -4.93 3.57 -3.33
CA GLU A 155 -5.05 4.97 -2.93
C GLU A 155 -3.82 5.75 -3.45
N PRO A 156 -3.94 6.51 -4.55
CA PRO A 156 -2.78 7.21 -5.15
C PRO A 156 -2.40 8.51 -4.43
N THR A 157 -3.31 9.10 -3.64
CA THR A 157 -3.20 10.45 -3.07
C THR A 157 -3.14 11.57 -4.13
N GLU A 158 -3.11 12.81 -3.67
CA GLU A 158 -2.92 14.01 -4.50
C GLU A 158 -1.46 14.33 -4.82
N SER A 159 -0.51 13.66 -4.16
CA SER A 159 0.90 14.01 -4.20
C SER A 159 1.67 13.34 -5.35
N GLU A 160 1.10 12.27 -5.94
CA GLU A 160 1.68 11.58 -7.09
C GLU A 160 1.27 12.27 -8.39
N ASP A 161 2.24 12.45 -9.29
CA ASP A 161 1.98 13.08 -10.58
C ASP A 161 1.35 12.09 -11.58
N LEU A 162 0.84 12.63 -12.70
CA LEU A 162 0.18 11.81 -13.73
C LEU A 162 1.12 10.74 -14.32
N ALA A 163 2.42 11.01 -14.42
CA ALA A 163 3.37 10.07 -14.99
C ALA A 163 3.53 8.85 -14.07
N GLU A 164 3.56 9.04 -12.75
CA GLU A 164 3.62 7.93 -11.80
C GLU A 164 2.32 7.12 -11.78
N LEU A 165 1.16 7.79 -11.88
CA LEU A 165 -0.13 7.09 -12.02
C LEU A 165 -0.16 6.23 -13.28
N ASP A 166 0.30 6.78 -14.42
CA ASP A 166 0.37 6.04 -15.68
C ASP A 166 1.37 4.89 -15.62
N ARG A 167 2.51 5.04 -14.92
CA ARG A 167 3.46 3.94 -14.70
C ARG A 167 2.81 2.78 -13.93
N PHE A 168 2.06 3.07 -12.87
CA PHE A 168 1.32 2.06 -12.12
C PHE A 168 0.24 1.38 -12.97
N ILE A 169 -0.52 2.15 -13.74
CA ILE A 169 -1.56 1.64 -14.65
C ILE A 169 -0.94 0.71 -15.70
N VAL A 170 0.16 1.12 -16.34
CA VAL A 170 0.87 0.31 -17.34
C VAL A 170 1.38 -0.99 -16.72
N ALA A 171 1.95 -0.94 -15.50
CA ALA A 171 2.39 -2.13 -14.79
C ALA A 171 1.23 -3.11 -14.53
N MET A 172 0.10 -2.61 -14.03
CA MET A 172 -1.08 -3.43 -13.78
C MET A 172 -1.66 -4.03 -15.06
N ILE A 173 -1.74 -3.28 -16.15
CA ILE A 173 -2.20 -3.81 -17.46
C ILE A 173 -1.24 -4.88 -17.99
N ALA A 174 0.07 -4.66 -17.87
CA ALA A 174 1.07 -5.66 -18.26
C ALA A 174 0.95 -6.94 -17.42
N ILE A 175 0.73 -6.81 -16.11
CA ILE A 175 0.46 -7.95 -15.22
C ILE A 175 -0.82 -8.67 -15.63
N LYS A 176 -1.89 -7.96 -16.04
CA LYS A 176 -3.10 -8.61 -16.57
C LYS A 176 -2.80 -9.44 -17.81
N ALA A 177 -1.96 -8.95 -18.72
CA ALA A 177 -1.53 -9.71 -19.89
C ALA A 177 -0.70 -10.94 -19.49
N GLU A 178 0.14 -10.85 -18.46
CA GLU A 178 0.86 -12.01 -17.90
C GLU A 178 -0.11 -13.06 -17.33
N ILE A 179 -1.15 -12.62 -16.61
CA ILE A 179 -2.22 -13.47 -16.08
C ILE A 179 -2.94 -14.21 -17.22
N ASP A 180 -3.26 -13.51 -18.30
CA ASP A 180 -3.97 -14.10 -19.45
C ASP A 180 -3.14 -15.18 -20.14
N ARG A 181 -1.81 -15.03 -20.17
CA ARG A 181 -0.90 -16.06 -20.70
C ARG A 181 -0.87 -17.30 -19.80
N VAL A 182 -0.96 -17.13 -18.48
CA VAL A 182 -1.10 -18.25 -17.54
C VAL A 182 -2.47 -18.93 -17.73
N GLY A 183 -3.55 -18.16 -17.77
CA GLY A 183 -4.91 -18.69 -17.98
C GLY A 183 -5.09 -19.42 -19.32
N ALA A 184 -4.38 -18.97 -20.36
CA ALA A 184 -4.35 -19.63 -21.67
C ALA A 184 -3.40 -20.84 -21.75
N GLY A 185 -2.70 -21.18 -20.67
CA GLY A 185 -1.75 -22.30 -20.62
C GLY A 185 -0.45 -22.08 -21.40
N GLN A 186 -0.14 -20.86 -21.82
CA GLN A 186 1.13 -20.53 -22.49
C GLN A 186 2.32 -20.60 -21.52
N TRP A 187 2.06 -20.29 -20.24
CA TRP A 187 3.01 -20.48 -19.16
C TRP A 187 2.47 -21.48 -18.14
N PRO A 188 3.31 -22.39 -17.62
CA PRO A 188 2.91 -23.30 -16.54
C PRO A 188 2.44 -22.53 -15.31
N ALA A 189 1.37 -22.99 -14.66
CA ALA A 189 0.78 -22.33 -13.49
C ALA A 189 1.77 -22.14 -12.33
N GLY A 190 2.71 -23.08 -12.14
CA GLY A 190 3.74 -23.04 -11.10
C GLY A 190 5.10 -22.49 -11.53
N ASP A 191 5.29 -22.15 -12.82
CA ASP A 191 6.57 -21.67 -13.34
C ASP A 191 6.38 -20.56 -14.37
N ASN A 192 6.15 -19.35 -13.88
CA ASN A 192 5.87 -18.16 -14.68
C ASN A 192 6.33 -16.90 -13.90
N PRO A 193 6.37 -15.72 -14.53
CA PRO A 193 6.86 -14.52 -13.86
C PRO A 193 6.08 -14.16 -12.57
N LEU A 194 4.77 -14.43 -12.53
CA LEU A 194 3.90 -14.11 -11.39
C LEU A 194 4.20 -15.02 -10.20
N ALA A 195 4.19 -16.34 -10.40
CA ALA A 195 4.47 -17.34 -9.37
C ALA A 195 5.90 -17.23 -8.82
N ASN A 196 6.85 -16.88 -9.69
CA ASN A 196 8.26 -16.73 -9.32
C ASN A 196 8.63 -15.31 -8.87
N ALA A 197 7.70 -14.35 -8.79
CA ALA A 197 8.00 -13.03 -8.26
C ALA A 197 8.17 -13.05 -6.72
N PRO A 198 9.03 -12.17 -6.15
CA PRO A 198 9.84 -11.15 -6.81
C PRO A 198 11.25 -11.66 -7.21
N HIS A 199 11.84 -11.11 -8.26
CA HIS A 199 13.11 -11.54 -8.85
C HIS A 199 14.31 -10.77 -8.28
N THR A 200 15.09 -11.44 -7.42
CA THR A 200 16.33 -10.88 -6.85
C THR A 200 17.44 -10.84 -7.90
N ALA A 201 18.42 -9.95 -7.74
CA ALA A 201 19.59 -9.93 -8.63
C ALA A 201 20.30 -11.29 -8.68
N ALA A 202 20.42 -11.95 -7.52
CA ALA A 202 21.05 -13.25 -7.40
C ALA A 202 20.33 -14.35 -8.20
N CYS A 203 18.99 -14.37 -8.22
CA CYS A 203 18.26 -15.44 -8.94
C CYS A 203 18.39 -15.33 -10.46
N LEU A 204 18.81 -14.17 -10.98
CA LEU A 204 19.03 -13.97 -12.41
C LEU A 204 20.39 -14.46 -12.87
N MET A 205 21.33 -14.73 -11.96
CA MET A 205 22.67 -15.22 -12.31
C MET A 205 22.66 -16.73 -12.62
N GLY A 206 23.56 -17.19 -13.50
CA GLY A 206 23.76 -18.63 -13.78
C GLY A 206 22.97 -19.17 -14.99
N GLU A 207 22.54 -20.43 -14.92
CA GLU A 207 21.68 -21.03 -15.95
C GLU A 207 20.22 -20.59 -15.78
N TRP A 208 19.45 -20.55 -16.88
CA TRP A 208 18.07 -20.07 -16.87
C TRP A 208 17.13 -21.05 -17.55
N ALA A 209 16.61 -21.98 -16.76
CA ALA A 209 15.64 -22.99 -17.19
C ALA A 209 14.21 -22.54 -16.85
N ARG A 210 13.81 -21.32 -17.24
CA ARG A 210 12.45 -20.78 -17.07
C ARG A 210 11.78 -20.58 -18.44
N PRO A 211 10.45 -20.70 -18.55
CA PRO A 211 9.72 -20.53 -19.81
C PRO A 211 9.50 -19.05 -20.23
N TYR A 212 10.21 -18.13 -19.57
CA TYR A 212 10.20 -16.70 -19.82
C TYR A 212 11.62 -16.17 -19.68
N SER A 213 11.94 -15.02 -20.27
CA SER A 213 13.32 -14.51 -20.27
C SER A 213 13.66 -13.75 -18.97
N ARG A 214 14.96 -13.48 -18.77
CA ARG A 214 15.43 -12.65 -17.65
C ARG A 214 14.98 -11.21 -17.76
N GLU A 215 14.87 -10.71 -18.98
CA GLU A 215 14.38 -9.36 -19.27
C GLU A 215 12.91 -9.25 -18.82
N VAL A 216 12.07 -10.25 -19.12
CA VAL A 216 10.70 -10.31 -18.59
C VAL A 216 10.71 -10.34 -17.05
N ALA A 217 11.62 -11.09 -16.45
CA ALA A 217 11.73 -11.18 -14.99
C ALA A 217 12.10 -9.84 -14.33
N ALA A 218 13.16 -9.18 -14.83
CA ALA A 218 13.86 -8.10 -14.15
C ALA A 218 13.54 -6.70 -14.69
N PHE A 219 13.27 -6.58 -15.99
CA PHE A 219 13.01 -5.32 -16.69
C PHE A 219 11.73 -5.42 -17.52
N PRO A 220 10.57 -5.75 -16.90
CA PRO A 220 9.32 -5.72 -17.62
C PRO A 220 9.00 -4.29 -18.11
N ALA A 221 8.01 -4.19 -19.01
CA ALA A 221 7.68 -2.92 -19.67
C ALA A 221 7.46 -1.77 -18.66
N GLY A 222 8.07 -0.62 -18.93
CA GLY A 222 7.99 0.58 -18.08
C GLY A 222 9.05 0.68 -16.99
N VAL A 223 9.87 -0.34 -16.77
CA VAL A 223 10.97 -0.29 -15.79
C VAL A 223 12.21 0.35 -16.41
N ASN A 224 12.69 1.45 -15.81
CA ASN A 224 13.95 2.07 -16.18
C ASN A 224 15.13 1.27 -15.59
N PRO A 225 16.02 0.67 -16.41
CA PRO A 225 17.15 -0.11 -15.91
C PRO A 225 18.09 0.69 -15.00
N ALA A 226 18.24 2.00 -15.23
CA ALA A 226 19.11 2.86 -14.43
C ALA A 226 18.54 3.20 -13.04
N ALA A 227 17.24 3.03 -12.84
CA ALA A 227 16.54 3.31 -11.59
C ALA A 227 15.93 2.05 -10.95
N LYS A 228 16.38 0.86 -11.36
CA LYS A 228 15.83 -0.42 -10.92
C LYS A 228 16.02 -0.60 -9.42
N TYR A 229 14.90 -0.74 -8.70
CA TYR A 229 14.91 -1.29 -7.35
C TYR A 229 15.04 -2.82 -7.41
N TRP A 230 15.96 -3.38 -6.62
CA TRP A 230 16.14 -4.82 -6.51
C TRP A 230 15.51 -5.36 -5.22
N PRO A 231 14.58 -6.33 -5.31
CA PRO A 231 14.11 -7.01 -4.11
C PRO A 231 15.29 -7.73 -3.43
N PRO A 232 15.49 -7.55 -2.11
CA PRO A 232 16.64 -8.13 -1.42
C PRO A 232 16.51 -9.64 -1.20
N VAL A 233 15.27 -10.15 -1.17
CA VAL A 233 14.96 -11.57 -0.94
C VAL A 233 13.89 -12.06 -1.91
N ARG A 234 13.83 -13.39 -2.05
CA ARG A 234 12.75 -14.08 -2.79
C ARG A 234 11.44 -14.02 -1.98
N ARG A 235 10.39 -14.60 -2.54
CA ARG A 235 9.08 -14.70 -1.88
C ARG A 235 9.22 -15.35 -0.50
N ILE A 236 8.68 -14.70 0.52
CA ILE A 236 8.73 -15.15 1.91
C ILE A 236 7.78 -16.33 2.10
N ASP A 237 8.21 -17.36 2.83
CA ASP A 237 7.34 -18.42 3.35
C ASP A 237 6.79 -18.01 4.72
N GLY A 238 5.58 -17.44 4.71
CA GLY A 238 4.93 -16.99 5.95
C GLY A 238 4.57 -18.15 6.90
N ALA A 239 4.12 -19.28 6.35
CA ALA A 239 3.67 -20.41 7.16
C ALA A 239 4.84 -21.10 7.87
N PHE A 240 6.02 -21.14 7.26
CA PHE A 240 7.22 -21.65 7.90
C PHE A 240 7.62 -20.81 9.11
N GLY A 241 7.62 -19.47 8.98
CA GLY A 241 8.00 -18.55 10.06
C GLY A 241 7.09 -18.70 11.29
N ASP A 242 5.78 -18.80 11.09
CA ASP A 242 4.82 -18.99 12.19
C ASP A 242 5.00 -20.33 12.92
N ARG A 243 5.42 -21.38 12.20
CA ARG A 243 5.69 -22.71 12.77
C ARG A 243 7.06 -22.81 13.44
N ASN A 244 8.00 -21.93 13.10
CA ASN A 244 9.39 -21.95 13.57
C ASN A 244 9.77 -20.56 14.11
N LEU A 245 9.06 -20.14 15.17
CA LEU A 245 9.13 -18.77 15.67
C LEU A 245 10.52 -18.41 16.23
N VAL A 246 11.20 -17.50 15.54
CA VAL A 246 12.45 -16.88 15.98
C VAL A 246 12.30 -15.36 15.93
N CYS A 247 12.18 -14.72 17.09
CA CYS A 247 11.90 -13.28 17.23
C CYS A 247 13.11 -12.47 17.71
N SER A 248 14.30 -13.06 17.73
CA SER A 248 15.57 -12.42 18.04
C SER A 248 16.57 -12.73 16.93
N CYS A 249 17.65 -11.95 16.84
CA CYS A 249 18.71 -12.25 15.89
C CYS A 249 19.20 -13.70 16.06
N PRO A 250 19.28 -14.50 14.98
CA PRO A 250 19.93 -15.81 15.05
C PRO A 250 21.42 -15.65 15.42
N PRO A 251 22.07 -16.72 15.89
CA PRO A 251 23.50 -16.73 16.14
C PRO A 251 24.29 -16.21 14.94
N VAL A 252 25.38 -15.47 15.19
CA VAL A 252 26.25 -14.92 14.12
C VAL A 252 26.76 -16.04 13.19
N SER A 253 26.95 -17.25 13.72
CA SER A 253 27.35 -18.43 12.95
C SER A 253 26.36 -18.84 11.85
N GLU A 254 25.10 -18.40 11.90
CA GLU A 254 24.11 -18.67 10.85
C GLU A 254 24.20 -17.70 9.66
N TYR A 255 25.01 -16.64 9.76
CA TYR A 255 25.25 -15.68 8.68
C TYR A 255 26.57 -15.93 7.92
N ALA A 256 27.35 -16.94 8.33
CA ALA A 256 28.66 -17.27 7.79
C ALA A 256 28.59 -18.18 6.55
#